data_AF-A0AA40KKZ0-F1
#
_entry.id   AF-A0AA40KKZ0-F1
#
_cell.length_a   1.000
_cell.length_b   1.000
_cell.length_c   1.000
_cell.angle_alpha   90.00
_cell.angle_beta   90.00
_cell.angle_gamma   90.00
#
_symmetry.space_group_name_H-M   'P 1'
#
loop_
_entity.id
_entity.type
_entity.pdbx_description
1 polymer ?
#
loop_
_entity_poly.entity_id
_entity_poly.type
_entity_poly.pdbx_seq_one_letter_code
_entity_poly.pdbx_strand_id
1 'polypeptide(L)'
;MPAAHLTLREEDVVRLTLEFLHSRDLHISQLSLERETGVINGQYSDDVLFLRQLILDGQWDDVLEFIQPLEALPDFDMRKFTYSILRHKYVELLCIKSEANLIAAGTNGSVDNAVEEVVKVLSDLEKVAPSKEEYSGLCLLLTLPRLTDHLQYKDWNPSNARVQCFREVHPLVEKFLPGDRKSTDPAHPVTSAKNDRLIQLIIKGILYESCVNYCQAKATGSKESEQVF
;
A
#
# COMPACT_ATOMS: atom_id res chain seq x y z
N MET A 1 -36.16 24.00 13.45
CA MET A 1 -35.13 22.93 13.46
C MET A 1 -33.78 23.61 13.27
N PRO A 2 -32.72 23.24 14.01
CA PRO A 2 -31.40 23.76 13.70
C PRO A 2 -31.06 23.35 12.26
N ALA A 3 -30.68 24.32 11.44
CA ALA A 3 -30.29 24.06 10.05
C ALA A 3 -29.04 23.17 10.07
N ALA A 4 -29.14 21.98 9.48
CA ALA A 4 -27.98 21.14 9.29
C ALA A 4 -27.09 21.81 8.23
N HIS A 5 -25.96 22.38 8.65
CA HIS A 5 -24.93 22.83 7.73
C HIS A 5 -24.19 21.59 7.20
N LEU A 6 -24.46 21.22 5.95
CA LEU A 6 -23.73 20.15 5.26
C LEU A 6 -22.53 20.76 4.55
N THR A 7 -21.33 20.35 4.95
CA THR A 7 -20.08 20.63 4.24
C THR A 7 -19.51 19.32 3.70
N LEU A 8 -19.44 19.19 2.38
CA LEU A 8 -18.82 18.05 1.70
C LEU A 8 -17.65 18.57 0.88
N ARG A 9 -16.44 18.10 1.19
CA ARG A 9 -15.24 18.42 0.39
C ARG A 9 -14.95 17.27 -0.55
N GLU A 10 -14.50 17.58 -1.75
CA GLU A 10 -14.12 16.56 -2.74
C GLU A 10 -12.99 15.66 -2.20
N GLU A 11 -12.02 16.23 -1.49
CA GLU A 11 -10.94 15.44 -0.87
C GLU A 11 -11.46 14.38 0.11
N ASP A 12 -12.57 14.63 0.81
CA ASP A 12 -13.13 13.64 1.74
C ASP A 12 -13.73 12.47 0.99
N VAL A 13 -14.35 12.72 -0.17
CA VAL A 13 -14.82 11.67 -1.08
C VAL A 13 -13.64 10.86 -1.62
N VAL A 14 -12.55 11.53 -2.02
CA VAL A 14 -11.34 10.84 -2.49
C VAL A 14 -10.74 9.97 -1.38
N ARG A 15 -10.61 10.47 -0.15
CA ARG A 15 -10.11 9.68 1.00
C ARG A 15 -10.99 8.46 1.28
N LEU A 16 -12.31 8.58 1.19
CA LEU A 16 -13.24 7.45 1.33
C LEU A 16 -13.04 6.39 0.24
N THR A 17 -12.86 6.82 -1.00
CA THR A 17 -12.57 5.91 -2.13
C THR A 17 -11.21 5.23 -1.95
N LEU A 18 -10.17 5.97 -1.56
CA LEU A 18 -8.84 5.43 -1.30
C LEU A 18 -8.85 4.37 -0.20
N GLU A 19 -9.60 4.60 0.88
CA GLU A 19 -9.77 3.60 1.94
C GLU A 19 -10.47 2.33 1.45
N PHE A 20 -11.51 2.48 0.64
CA PHE A 20 -12.20 1.35 0.01
C PHE A 20 -11.26 0.56 -0.92
N LEU A 21 -10.48 1.24 -1.76
CA LEU A 21 -9.53 0.58 -2.65
C LEU A 21 -8.45 -0.15 -1.86
N HIS A 22 -7.88 0.50 -0.84
CA HIS A 22 -6.82 -0.05 0.00
C HIS A 22 -7.25 -1.33 0.73
N SER A 23 -8.43 -1.32 1.33
CA SER A 23 -8.97 -2.45 2.11
C SER A 23 -9.36 -3.67 1.27
N ARG A 24 -9.40 -3.56 -0.07
CA ARG A 24 -9.61 -4.66 -1.02
C ARG A 24 -8.35 -4.98 -1.84
N ASP A 25 -7.19 -4.49 -1.43
CA ASP A 25 -5.91 -4.67 -2.12
C ASP A 25 -5.93 -4.22 -3.60
N LEU A 26 -6.78 -3.22 -3.93
CA LEU A 26 -6.90 -2.63 -5.26
C LEU A 26 -5.84 -1.54 -5.47
N HIS A 27 -4.57 -1.87 -5.19
CA HIS A 27 -3.51 -0.89 -5.05
C HIS A 27 -3.13 -0.19 -6.37
N ILE A 28 -3.30 -0.83 -7.52
CA ILE A 28 -3.06 -0.17 -8.81
C ILE A 28 -4.00 1.03 -8.96
N SER A 29 -5.31 0.80 -8.77
CA SER A 29 -6.32 1.87 -8.84
C SER A 29 -6.12 2.91 -7.74
N GLN A 30 -5.73 2.47 -6.52
CA GLN A 30 -5.42 3.37 -5.42
C GLN A 30 -4.30 4.34 -5.80
N LEU A 31 -3.16 3.83 -6.26
CA LEU A 31 -1.99 4.62 -6.60
C LEU A 31 -2.24 5.54 -7.80
N SER A 32 -3.01 5.10 -8.80
CA SER A 32 -3.44 5.96 -9.90
C SER A 32 -4.26 7.14 -9.40
N LEU A 33 -5.24 6.89 -8.52
CA LEU A 33 -6.09 7.95 -7.95
C LEU A 33 -5.27 8.94 -7.09
N GLU A 34 -4.33 8.45 -6.28
CA GLU A 34 -3.42 9.30 -5.50
C GLU A 34 -2.55 10.18 -6.41
N ARG A 35 -2.02 9.63 -7.51
CA ARG A 35 -1.21 10.40 -8.48
C ARG A 35 -2.03 11.45 -9.23
N GLU A 36 -3.26 11.14 -9.60
CA GLU A 36 -4.15 12.07 -10.32
C GLU A 36 -4.65 13.20 -9.42
N THR A 37 -4.96 12.90 -8.16
CA THR A 37 -5.59 13.87 -7.25
C THR A 37 -4.60 14.58 -6.33
N GLY A 38 -3.42 13.99 -6.10
CA GLY A 38 -2.50 14.40 -5.04
C GLY A 38 -3.00 14.15 -3.62
N VAL A 39 -4.16 13.49 -3.46
CA VAL A 39 -4.77 13.22 -2.15
C VAL A 39 -4.34 11.83 -1.68
N ILE A 40 -3.85 11.75 -0.45
CA ILE A 40 -3.50 10.49 0.22
C ILE A 40 -4.40 10.29 1.43
N ASN A 41 -4.85 9.06 1.65
CA ASN A 41 -5.63 8.70 2.83
C ASN A 41 -4.73 8.35 4.03
N GLY A 42 -4.17 9.37 4.68
CA GLY A 42 -3.29 9.20 5.84
C GLY A 42 -2.69 10.53 6.29
N GLN A 43 -2.24 10.57 7.54
CA GLN A 43 -1.43 11.68 8.04
C GLN A 43 0.03 11.23 8.08
N TYR A 44 0.77 11.54 7.02
CA TYR A 44 2.19 11.25 6.92
C TYR A 44 2.98 12.55 6.94
N SER A 45 4.18 12.52 7.50
CA SER A 45 5.15 13.60 7.34
C SER A 45 5.68 13.63 5.91
N ASP A 46 6.24 14.77 5.49
CA ASP A 46 6.85 14.89 4.16
C ASP A 46 7.97 13.86 3.96
N ASP A 47 8.77 13.59 5.00
CA ASP A 47 9.81 12.55 4.97
C ASP A 47 9.24 11.13 4.82
N VAL A 48 8.13 10.83 5.50
CA VAL A 48 7.44 9.53 5.37
C VAL A 48 6.81 9.40 3.98
N LEU A 49 6.25 10.49 3.43
CA LEU A 49 5.72 10.52 2.07
C LEU A 49 6.82 10.31 1.03
N PHE A 50 7.99 10.91 1.25
CA PHE A 50 9.14 10.71 0.38
C PHE A 50 9.63 9.26 0.41
N LEU A 51 9.81 8.67 1.60
CA LEU A 51 10.14 7.25 1.75
C LEU A 51 9.11 6.35 1.04
N ARG A 52 7.82 6.66 1.24
CA ARG A 52 6.72 5.94 0.57
C ARG A 52 6.88 5.99 -0.94
N GLN A 53 7.19 7.16 -1.50
CA GLN A 53 7.36 7.33 -2.94
C GLN A 53 8.51 6.47 -3.47
N LEU A 54 9.68 6.50 -2.81
CA LEU A 54 10.83 5.68 -3.20
C LEU A 54 10.48 4.17 -3.23
N ILE A 55 9.77 3.69 -2.19
CA ILE A 55 9.33 2.28 -2.11
C ILE A 55 8.33 1.95 -3.23
N LEU A 56 7.35 2.83 -3.47
CA LEU A 56 6.32 2.61 -4.50
C LEU A 56 6.88 2.67 -5.92
N ASP A 57 7.93 3.45 -6.14
CA ASP A 57 8.66 3.51 -7.41
C ASP A 57 9.66 2.35 -7.55
N GLY A 58 9.95 1.62 -6.48
CA GLY A 58 10.88 0.48 -6.48
C GLY A 58 12.35 0.90 -6.49
N GLN A 59 12.63 2.13 -6.04
CA GLN A 59 13.97 2.68 -5.92
C GLN A 59 14.63 2.18 -4.63
N TRP A 60 14.84 0.87 -4.55
CA TRP A 60 15.23 0.19 -3.32
C TRP A 60 16.56 0.65 -2.74
N ASP A 61 17.53 1.02 -3.58
CA ASP A 61 18.83 1.51 -3.12
C ASP A 61 18.69 2.93 -2.53
N ASP A 62 17.93 3.82 -3.21
CA ASP A 62 17.63 5.17 -2.71
C ASP A 62 16.87 5.12 -1.36
N VAL A 63 16.02 4.10 -1.14
CA VAL A 63 15.38 3.86 0.16
C VAL A 63 16.40 3.61 1.27
N LEU A 64 17.41 2.78 1.00
CA LEU A 64 18.45 2.46 1.98
C LEU A 64 19.34 3.68 2.25
N GLU A 65 19.70 4.44 1.21
CA GLU A 65 20.46 5.69 1.34
C GLU A 65 19.69 6.74 2.14
N PHE A 66 18.38 6.90 1.88
CA PHE A 66 17.54 7.87 2.58
C PHE A 66 17.45 7.58 4.09
N ILE A 67 17.39 6.31 4.48
CA ILE A 67 17.24 5.89 5.89
C ILE A 67 18.56 5.77 6.62
N GLN A 68 19.70 5.72 5.91
CA GLN A 68 21.04 5.62 6.48
C GLN A 68 21.31 6.58 7.65
N PRO A 69 20.89 7.88 7.62
CA PRO A 69 21.10 8.78 8.75
C PRO A 69 20.48 8.32 10.07
N LEU A 70 19.43 7.49 10.04
CA LEU A 70 18.78 6.96 11.24
C LEU A 70 19.59 5.86 11.94
N GLU A 71 20.63 5.30 11.30
CA GLU A 71 21.51 4.28 11.91
C GLU A 71 22.22 4.80 13.17
N ALA A 72 22.49 6.10 13.24
CA ALA A 72 23.11 6.73 14.40
C ALA A 72 22.20 6.75 15.64
N LEU A 73 20.91 6.44 15.48
CA LEU A 73 19.92 6.46 16.57
C LEU A 73 19.87 5.09 17.26
N PRO A 74 20.11 5.01 18.57
CA PRO A 74 20.26 3.73 19.27
C PRO A 74 18.97 2.88 19.32
N ASP A 75 17.81 3.52 19.20
CA ASP A 75 16.50 2.85 19.24
C ASP A 75 15.98 2.44 17.86
N PHE A 76 16.73 2.72 16.79
CA PHE A 76 16.35 2.36 15.42
C PHE A 76 16.94 1.01 15.04
N ASP A 77 16.07 0.05 14.75
CA ASP A 77 16.47 -1.27 14.28
C ASP A 77 16.78 -1.23 12.76
N MET A 78 17.94 -0.68 12.42
CA MET A 78 18.41 -0.58 11.04
C MET A 78 18.47 -1.96 10.38
N ARG A 79 18.93 -2.99 11.10
CA ARG A 79 19.04 -4.35 10.57
C ARG A 79 17.69 -4.88 10.11
N LYS A 80 16.65 -4.73 10.93
CA LYS A 80 15.29 -5.15 10.57
C LYS A 80 14.74 -4.36 9.39
N PHE A 81 14.95 -3.03 9.36
CA PHE A 81 14.54 -2.19 8.24
C PHE A 81 15.20 -2.65 6.93
N THR A 82 16.53 -2.78 6.93
CA THR A 82 17.31 -3.24 5.76
C THR A 82 16.86 -4.62 5.30
N TYR A 83 16.62 -5.55 6.22
CA TYR A 83 16.11 -6.89 5.88
C TYR A 83 14.76 -6.82 5.16
N SER A 84 13.79 -6.06 5.67
CA SER A 84 12.48 -5.91 5.04
C SER A 84 12.58 -5.32 3.62
N ILE A 85 13.41 -4.29 3.41
CA ILE A 85 13.64 -3.67 2.10
C ILE A 85 14.30 -4.66 1.13
N LEU A 86 15.42 -5.27 1.53
CA LEU A 86 16.15 -6.21 0.67
C LEU A 86 15.31 -7.45 0.34
N ARG A 87 14.46 -7.91 1.26
CA ARG A 87 13.57 -9.05 1.01
C ARG A 87 12.59 -8.75 -0.13
N HIS A 88 12.02 -7.54 -0.14
CA HIS A 88 11.11 -7.12 -1.21
C HIS A 88 11.86 -6.89 -2.53
N LYS A 89 13.02 -6.23 -2.51
CA LYS A 89 13.91 -6.11 -3.68
C LYS A 89 14.23 -7.48 -4.29
N TYR A 90 14.61 -8.45 -3.47
CA TYR A 90 14.95 -9.80 -3.90
C TYR A 90 13.78 -10.51 -4.59
N VAL A 91 12.59 -10.52 -3.98
CA VAL A 91 11.41 -11.17 -4.56
C VAL A 91 11.00 -10.51 -5.89
N GLU A 92 11.09 -9.18 -5.97
CA GLU A 92 10.81 -8.45 -7.22
C GLU A 92 11.80 -8.81 -8.33
N LEU A 93 13.10 -8.85 -8.02
CA LEU A 93 14.14 -9.29 -8.97
C LEU A 93 13.96 -10.74 -9.42
N LEU A 94 13.54 -11.64 -8.52
CA LEU A 94 13.21 -13.02 -8.89
C LEU A 94 12.06 -13.10 -9.89
N CYS A 95 11.03 -12.27 -9.71
CA CYS A 95 9.92 -12.19 -10.64
C CYS A 95 10.39 -11.70 -12.02
N ILE A 96 11.14 -10.59 -12.07
CA ILE A 96 11.71 -10.05 -13.32
C ILE A 96 12.57 -11.09 -14.03
N LYS A 97 13.45 -11.80 -13.30
CA LYS A 97 14.26 -12.90 -13.85
C LYS A 97 13.39 -14.00 -14.44
N SER A 98 12.32 -14.40 -13.74
CA SER A 98 11.42 -15.46 -14.22
C SER A 98 10.68 -15.05 -15.49
N GLU A 99 10.22 -13.80 -15.60
CA GLU A 99 9.55 -13.27 -16.79
C GLU A 99 10.53 -13.07 -17.96
N ALA A 100 11.73 -12.56 -17.68
CA ALA A 100 12.79 -12.39 -18.67
C ALA A 100 13.19 -13.74 -19.29
N ASN A 101 13.30 -14.80 -18.49
CA ASN A 101 13.59 -16.15 -19.00
C ASN A 101 12.48 -16.71 -19.92
N LEU A 102 11.22 -16.28 -19.73
CA LEU A 102 10.10 -16.70 -20.59
C LEU A 102 10.08 -15.95 -21.92
N ILE A 103 10.54 -14.70 -21.94
CA ILE A 103 10.44 -13.80 -23.11
C ILE A 103 11.75 -13.80 -23.93
N ALA A 104 12.90 -13.88 -23.27
CA ALA A 104 14.22 -13.62 -23.86
C ALA A 104 14.99 -14.89 -24.25
N ALA A 105 14.34 -15.85 -24.93
CA ALA A 105 15.01 -17.00 -25.54
C ALA A 105 15.99 -16.64 -26.69
N GLY A 106 16.49 -15.39 -26.75
CA GLY A 106 17.36 -14.89 -27.82
C GLY A 106 18.25 -13.67 -27.52
N THR A 107 18.28 -13.12 -26.29
CA THR A 107 19.13 -11.96 -25.93
C THR A 107 19.88 -12.18 -24.62
N ASN A 108 20.93 -13.01 -24.67
CA ASN A 108 21.64 -13.55 -23.51
C ASN A 108 22.24 -12.50 -22.54
N GLY A 109 22.61 -11.30 -23.00
CA GLY A 109 23.34 -10.33 -22.17
C GLY A 109 22.52 -9.62 -21.08
N SER A 110 21.20 -9.55 -21.20
CA SER A 110 20.34 -8.88 -20.20
C SER A 110 20.01 -9.77 -19.00
N VAL A 111 20.01 -11.09 -19.21
CA VAL A 111 19.64 -12.07 -18.19
C VAL A 111 20.80 -12.29 -17.21
N ASP A 112 22.04 -12.30 -17.71
CA ASP A 112 23.23 -12.50 -16.88
C ASP A 112 23.38 -11.40 -15.81
N ASN A 113 23.18 -10.13 -16.18
CA ASN A 113 23.22 -9.01 -15.23
C ASN A 113 22.15 -9.12 -14.14
N ALA A 114 20.93 -9.55 -14.50
CA ALA A 114 19.85 -9.74 -13.53
C ALA A 114 20.14 -10.90 -12.56
N VAL A 115 20.80 -11.96 -13.04
CA VAL A 115 21.25 -13.07 -12.19
C VAL A 115 22.31 -12.61 -11.21
N GLU A 116 23.30 -11.84 -11.66
CA GLU A 116 24.34 -11.28 -10.78
C GLU A 116 23.73 -10.39 -9.69
N GLU A 117 22.76 -9.56 -10.04
CA GLU A 117 22.07 -8.70 -9.06
C GLU A 117 21.28 -9.52 -8.03
N VAL A 118 20.55 -10.56 -8.46
CA VAL A 118 19.84 -11.47 -7.55
C VAL A 118 20.81 -12.12 -6.55
N VAL A 119 21.96 -12.61 -7.02
CA VAL A 119 22.98 -13.25 -6.17
C VAL A 119 23.58 -12.24 -5.19
N LYS A 120 23.86 -11.01 -5.65
CA LYS A 120 24.35 -9.93 -4.79
C LYS A 120 23.36 -9.62 -3.66
N VAL A 121 22.09 -9.39 -4.00
CA VAL A 121 21.05 -9.07 -3.01
C VAL A 121 20.85 -10.24 -2.04
N LEU A 122 20.91 -11.48 -2.51
CA LEU A 122 20.83 -12.65 -1.64
C LEU A 122 22.01 -12.71 -0.65
N SER A 123 23.24 -12.41 -1.09
CA SER A 123 24.39 -12.33 -0.19
C SER A 123 24.27 -11.22 0.85
N ASP A 124 23.69 -10.07 0.48
CA ASP A 124 23.42 -8.99 1.42
C ASP A 124 22.33 -9.35 2.43
N LEU A 125 21.31 -10.10 2.00
CA LEU A 125 20.27 -10.65 2.87
C LEU A 125 20.82 -11.61 3.93
N GLU A 126 21.82 -12.42 3.61
CA GLU A 126 22.46 -13.33 4.57
C GLU A 126 23.00 -12.60 5.81
N LYS A 127 23.52 -11.38 5.61
CA LYS A 127 24.13 -10.56 6.67
C LYS A 127 23.09 -10.00 7.64
N VAL A 128 21.88 -9.73 7.15
CA VAL A 128 20.83 -9.03 7.92
C VAL A 128 19.68 -9.94 8.33
N ALA A 129 19.54 -11.14 7.73
CA ALA A 129 18.48 -12.10 8.04
C ALA A 129 18.38 -12.36 9.56
N PRO A 130 17.16 -12.46 10.11
CA PRO A 130 16.97 -12.66 11.55
C PRO A 130 17.26 -14.10 12.00
N SER A 131 17.18 -15.09 11.08
CA SER A 131 17.49 -16.49 11.34
C SER A 131 18.05 -17.20 10.10
N LYS A 132 18.68 -18.36 10.32
CA LYS A 132 19.19 -19.22 9.22
C LYS A 132 18.06 -19.84 8.42
N GLU A 133 16.95 -20.13 9.08
CA GLU A 133 15.75 -20.68 8.49
C GLU A 133 15.13 -19.70 7.50
N GLU A 134 15.06 -18.41 7.86
CA GLU A 134 14.56 -17.37 6.96
C GLU A 134 15.45 -17.22 5.72
N TYR A 135 16.77 -17.16 5.90
CA TYR A 135 17.71 -17.12 4.77
C TYR A 135 17.62 -18.37 3.88
N SER A 136 17.50 -19.56 4.49
CA SER A 136 17.35 -20.81 3.74
C SER A 136 16.06 -20.84 2.91
N GLY A 137 14.98 -20.25 3.44
CA GLY A 137 13.73 -20.06 2.69
C GLY A 137 13.93 -19.17 1.47
N LEU A 138 14.72 -18.10 1.57
CA LEU A 138 15.04 -17.23 0.42
C LEU A 138 15.86 -17.98 -0.64
N CYS A 139 16.83 -18.79 -0.23
CA CYS A 139 17.60 -19.65 -1.15
C CYS A 139 16.70 -20.66 -1.87
N LEU A 140 15.70 -21.24 -1.18
CA LEU A 140 14.75 -22.17 -1.80
C LEU A 140 13.99 -21.52 -2.97
N LEU A 141 13.67 -20.23 -2.89
CA LEU A 141 12.97 -19.52 -3.97
C LEU A 141 13.76 -19.50 -5.29
N LEU A 142 15.10 -19.56 -5.27
CA LEU A 142 15.92 -19.67 -6.48
C LEU A 142 15.69 -20.98 -7.24
N THR A 143 15.22 -22.02 -6.55
CA THR A 143 15.04 -23.34 -7.14
C THR A 143 13.69 -23.48 -7.86
N LEU A 144 12.78 -22.52 -7.65
CA LEU A 144 11.46 -22.54 -8.24
C LEU A 144 11.50 -22.08 -9.70
N PRO A 145 10.78 -22.76 -10.62
CA PRO A 145 10.71 -22.33 -12.01
C PRO A 145 9.88 -21.05 -12.17
N ARG A 146 8.84 -20.86 -11.33
CA ARG A 146 8.08 -19.62 -11.22
C ARG A 146 7.85 -19.27 -9.76
N LEU A 147 7.91 -17.98 -9.44
CA LEU A 147 7.65 -17.48 -8.09
C LEU A 147 6.26 -17.88 -7.58
N THR A 148 5.26 -17.88 -8.45
CA THR A 148 3.86 -18.24 -8.16
C THR A 148 3.65 -19.71 -7.77
N ASP A 149 4.65 -20.58 -8.00
CA ASP A 149 4.56 -21.98 -7.58
C ASP A 149 4.72 -22.13 -6.05
N HIS A 150 5.20 -21.09 -5.37
CA HIS A 150 5.20 -21.01 -3.91
C HIS A 150 3.88 -20.44 -3.39
N LEU A 151 3.27 -21.10 -2.39
CA LEU A 151 1.96 -20.72 -1.85
C LEU A 151 1.87 -19.26 -1.38
N GLN A 152 2.94 -18.73 -0.80
CA GLN A 152 3.01 -17.34 -0.31
C GLN A 152 2.95 -16.30 -1.44
N TYR A 153 3.34 -16.67 -2.66
CA TYR A 153 3.50 -15.74 -3.79
C TYR A 153 2.51 -16.00 -4.93
N LYS A 154 1.47 -16.81 -4.69
CA LYS A 154 0.48 -17.21 -5.70
C LYS A 154 -0.19 -16.01 -6.38
N ASP A 155 -0.63 -15.04 -5.59
CA ASP A 155 -1.34 -13.84 -6.06
C ASP A 155 -0.44 -12.59 -5.98
N TRP A 156 0.87 -12.81 -5.99
CA TRP A 156 1.86 -11.73 -5.86
C TRP A 156 1.88 -10.85 -7.11
N ASN A 157 2.00 -9.54 -6.89
CA ASN A 157 2.33 -8.58 -7.94
C ASN A 157 3.18 -7.44 -7.35
N PRO A 158 3.98 -6.74 -8.19
CA PRO A 158 4.89 -5.69 -7.70
C PRO A 158 4.16 -4.56 -6.96
N SER A 159 2.98 -4.15 -7.44
CA SER A 159 2.22 -3.04 -6.85
C SER A 159 1.80 -3.35 -5.40
N ASN A 160 1.22 -4.54 -5.19
CA ASN A 160 0.81 -4.98 -3.86
C ASN A 160 2.01 -5.24 -2.96
N ALA A 161 3.09 -5.80 -3.50
CA ALA A 161 4.32 -6.06 -2.76
C ALA A 161 4.95 -4.76 -2.23
N ARG A 162 5.00 -3.70 -3.04
CA ARG A 162 5.54 -2.39 -2.65
C ARG A 162 4.67 -1.69 -1.60
N VAL A 163 3.34 -1.74 -1.73
CA VAL A 163 2.44 -1.23 -0.68
C VAL A 163 2.61 -2.01 0.63
N GLN A 164 2.73 -3.34 0.54
CA GLN A 164 2.98 -4.19 1.70
C GLN A 164 4.33 -3.87 2.36
N CYS A 165 5.37 -3.62 1.56
CA CYS A 165 6.68 -3.20 2.06
C CYS A 165 6.55 -1.92 2.88
N PHE A 166 5.91 -0.88 2.35
CA PHE A 166 5.69 0.36 3.09
C PHE A 166 4.91 0.11 4.40
N ARG A 167 3.86 -0.71 4.36
CA ARG A 167 3.07 -1.07 5.56
C ARG A 167 3.91 -1.76 6.64
N GLU A 168 4.87 -2.60 6.23
CA GLU A 168 5.77 -3.30 7.14
C GLU A 168 6.81 -2.37 7.77
N VAL A 169 7.38 -1.46 6.99
CA VAL A 169 8.50 -0.60 7.45
C VAL A 169 8.04 0.70 8.10
N HIS A 170 6.85 1.21 7.78
CA HIS A 170 6.32 2.46 8.33
C HIS A 170 6.36 2.52 9.87
N PRO A 171 5.89 1.50 10.62
CA PRO A 171 5.95 1.51 12.07
C PRO A 171 7.38 1.53 12.64
N LEU A 172 8.39 1.14 11.85
CA LEU A 172 9.80 1.17 12.26
C LEU A 172 10.39 2.59 12.20
N VAL A 173 9.90 3.42 11.27
CA VAL A 173 10.46 4.74 10.97
C VAL A 173 9.60 5.91 11.46
N GLU A 174 8.30 5.71 11.69
CA GLU A 174 7.35 6.81 11.97
C GLU A 174 7.76 7.69 13.16
N LYS A 175 8.38 7.10 14.20
CA LYS A 175 8.85 7.83 15.39
C LYS A 175 10.13 8.64 15.14
N PHE A 176 10.86 8.33 14.08
CA PHE A 176 12.14 8.95 13.72
C PHE A 176 12.02 9.98 12.59
N LEU A 177 10.90 9.97 11.86
CA LEU A 177 10.59 10.91 10.80
C LEU A 177 9.41 11.83 11.20
N PRO A 178 9.53 12.62 12.29
CA PRO A 178 8.45 13.47 12.74
C PRO A 178 8.18 14.58 11.72
N GLY A 179 6.93 14.69 11.27
CA GLY A 179 6.52 15.78 10.39
C GLY A 179 6.28 17.07 11.16
N ASP A 180 6.39 18.19 10.45
CA ASP A 180 5.74 19.42 10.86
C ASP A 180 4.25 19.12 11.05
N ARG A 181 3.83 19.04 12.31
CA ARG A 181 2.41 18.92 12.67
C ARG A 181 1.74 20.23 12.27
N LYS A 182 1.44 20.41 10.97
CA LYS A 182 0.49 21.40 10.50
C LYS A 182 -0.78 21.15 11.30
N SER A 183 -1.10 22.12 12.14
CA SER A 183 -2.26 22.21 13.01
C SER A 183 -3.43 21.42 12.43
N THR A 184 -3.85 20.37 13.11
CA THR A 184 -5.18 19.78 12.92
C THR A 184 -6.16 20.93 13.04
N ASP A 185 -6.76 21.34 11.92
CA ASP A 185 -7.79 22.37 11.93
C ASP A 185 -8.93 21.86 12.83
N PRO A 186 -9.22 22.52 13.97
CA PRO A 186 -10.25 22.08 14.89
C PRO A 186 -11.65 22.03 14.24
N ALA A 187 -11.83 22.65 13.07
CA ALA A 187 -13.05 22.56 12.26
C ALA A 187 -13.18 21.24 11.46
N HIS A 188 -12.09 20.50 11.23
CA HIS A 188 -12.05 19.32 10.36
C HIS A 188 -11.30 18.13 10.99
N PRO A 189 -11.94 17.38 11.90
CA PRO A 189 -11.29 16.28 12.62
C PRO A 189 -11.04 15.03 11.77
N VAL A 190 -11.63 14.92 10.58
CA VAL A 190 -11.46 13.75 9.69
C VAL A 190 -10.41 14.07 8.63
N THR A 191 -9.18 13.65 8.91
CA THR A 191 -8.05 13.74 7.97
C THR A 191 -7.77 12.42 7.25
N SER A 192 -8.44 11.34 7.67
CA SER A 192 -8.34 10.02 7.05
C SER A 192 -9.63 9.23 7.24
N ALA A 193 -10.05 8.56 6.17
CA ALA A 193 -11.11 7.56 6.18
C ALA A 193 -10.59 6.22 6.72
N LYS A 194 -11.46 5.50 7.43
CA LYS A 194 -11.18 4.20 8.04
C LYS A 194 -12.47 3.41 8.30
N ASN A 195 -12.33 2.10 8.43
CA ASN A 195 -13.38 1.16 8.83
C ASN A 195 -14.54 1.09 7.82
N ASP A 196 -14.25 1.00 6.53
CA ASP A 196 -15.24 0.90 5.45
C ASP A 196 -16.24 2.06 5.46
N ARG A 197 -15.75 3.28 5.72
CA ARG A 197 -16.62 4.43 5.94
C ARG A 197 -17.47 4.74 4.71
N LEU A 198 -16.93 4.53 3.50
CA LEU A 198 -17.67 4.68 2.26
C LEU A 198 -18.89 3.75 2.23
N ILE A 199 -18.69 2.46 2.52
CA ILE A 199 -19.75 1.45 2.53
C ILE A 199 -20.79 1.79 3.60
N GLN A 200 -20.36 2.19 4.80
CA GLN A 200 -21.30 2.61 5.86
C GLN A 200 -22.18 3.78 5.41
N LEU A 201 -21.62 4.75 4.70
CA LEU A 201 -22.36 5.91 4.21
C LEU A 201 -23.35 5.52 3.10
N ILE A 202 -22.94 4.64 2.17
CA ILE A 202 -23.80 4.11 1.12
C ILE A 202 -24.99 3.34 1.73
N ILE A 203 -24.72 2.43 2.67
CA ILE A 203 -25.79 1.67 3.37
C ILE A 203 -26.76 2.62 4.08
N LYS A 204 -26.24 3.62 4.80
CA LYS A 204 -27.09 4.63 5.47
C LYS A 204 -27.91 5.45 4.48
N GLY A 205 -27.35 5.80 3.32
CA GLY A 205 -28.05 6.51 2.24
C GLY A 205 -29.22 5.68 1.70
N ILE A 206 -28.98 4.42 1.34
CA ILE A 206 -30.00 3.49 0.84
C ILE A 206 -31.14 3.33 1.85
N LEU A 207 -30.81 3.15 3.14
CA LEU A 207 -31.81 3.02 4.20
C LEU A 207 -32.61 4.32 4.38
N TYR A 208 -31.95 5.48 4.31
CA TYR A 208 -32.62 6.77 4.42
C TYR A 208 -33.62 6.99 3.28
N GLU A 209 -33.21 6.75 2.04
CA GLU A 209 -34.08 6.84 0.86
C GLU A 209 -35.27 5.88 0.96
N SER A 210 -35.02 4.64 1.38
CA SER A 210 -36.08 3.65 1.62
C SER A 210 -37.09 4.12 2.68
N CYS A 211 -36.62 4.72 3.78
CA CYS A 211 -37.50 5.28 4.81
C CYS A 211 -38.31 6.48 4.29
N VAL A 212 -37.69 7.37 3.51
CA VAL A 212 -38.37 8.52 2.91
C VAL A 212 -39.48 8.04 1.96
N ASN A 213 -39.17 7.10 1.07
CA ASN A 213 -40.14 6.53 0.13
C ASN A 213 -41.28 5.83 0.87
N TYR A 214 -40.98 5.04 1.89
CA TYR A 214 -42.01 4.40 2.74
C TYR A 214 -42.92 5.42 3.42
N CYS A 215 -42.35 6.47 4.03
CA CYS A 215 -43.11 7.53 4.68
C CYS A 215 -43.97 8.32 3.67
N GLN A 216 -43.43 8.61 2.50
CA GLN A 216 -44.13 9.30 1.43
C GLN A 216 -45.29 8.45 0.88
N ALA A 217 -45.05 7.19 0.54
CA ALA A 217 -46.08 6.26 0.06
C ALA A 217 -47.23 6.13 1.07
N LYS A 218 -46.90 6.04 2.37
CA LYS A 218 -47.90 5.99 3.45
C LYS A 218 -48.69 7.29 3.59
N ALA A 219 -48.06 8.44 3.33
CA ALA A 219 -48.71 9.75 3.42
C ALA A 219 -49.58 10.07 2.18
N THR A 220 -49.18 9.64 0.99
CA THR A 220 -49.89 9.95 -0.28
C THR A 220 -50.84 8.85 -0.74
N GLY A 221 -50.82 7.67 -0.11
CA GLY A 221 -51.65 6.52 -0.51
C GLY A 221 -51.19 5.83 -1.80
N SER A 222 -49.98 6.16 -2.29
CA SER A 222 -49.38 5.58 -3.48
C SER A 222 -48.89 4.16 -3.18
N LYS A 223 -49.28 3.16 -3.96
CA LYS A 223 -48.61 1.85 -3.97
C LYS A 223 -47.43 1.93 -4.94
N GLU A 224 -46.21 2.07 -4.44
CA GLU A 224 -45.03 2.01 -5.32
C GLU A 224 -44.64 0.56 -5.65
N SER A 225 -44.36 0.36 -6.93
CA SER A 225 -43.76 -0.83 -7.53
C SER A 225 -42.30 -0.93 -7.08
N GLU A 226 -41.91 -2.07 -6.50
CA GLU A 226 -40.54 -2.36 -6.06
C GLU A 226 -39.54 -2.17 -7.22
N GLN A 227 -38.68 -1.16 -7.12
CA GLN A 227 -37.39 -1.16 -7.82
C GLN A 227 -36.30 -1.33 -6.78
N VAL A 228 -35.75 -2.55 -6.75
CA VAL A 228 -34.61 -2.93 -5.93
C VAL A 228 -33.37 -2.76 -6.80
N PHE A 229 -32.39 -1.99 -6.31
CA PHE A 229 -30.99 -2.09 -6.74
C PHE A 229 -30.26 -3.12 -5.88
#